data_AF-A0A3P1S2Y3-F1
#
_entry.id   AF-A0A3P1S2Y3-F1
#
_cell.length_a   1.000
_cell.length_b   1.000
_cell.length_c   1.000
_cell.angle_alpha   90.00
_cell.angle_beta   90.00
_cell.angle_gamma   90.00
#
_symmetry.space_group_name_H-M   'P 1'
#
loop_
_entity.id
_entity.type
_entity.pdbx_description
1 polymer ?
#
loop_
_entity_poly.entity_id
_entity_poly.type
_entity_poly.pdbx_seq_one_letter_code
_entity_poly.pdbx_strand_id
1 'polypeptide(L)'
;MLKKLKKFRQDLKKKGKGFTLVELIVVIIIIAVLAAVAIPSLVSFQDTARKARIQSEHRQLVQAVQTYIGSQVDPETADVPDIDALKPYIAKESQGSGELSKTLAADNGKIAHEVNKTSHKLISTYTPASGGKPITWEFDWRSNSAS
;
A
#
# COMPACT_ATOMS: atom_id res chain seq x y z
N MET A 1 -44.11 -27.19 -42.94
CA MET A 1 -43.24 -26.68 -41.85
C MET A 1 -41.78 -27.15 -41.93
N LEU A 2 -41.48 -28.37 -42.40
CA LEU A 2 -40.12 -28.94 -42.46
C LEU A 2 -39.07 -28.12 -43.27
N LYS A 3 -39.49 -27.39 -44.31
CA LYS A 3 -38.58 -26.55 -45.10
C LYS A 3 -37.98 -25.37 -44.31
N LYS A 4 -38.72 -24.79 -43.35
CA LYS A 4 -38.23 -23.69 -42.51
C LYS A 4 -37.16 -24.16 -41.51
N LEU A 5 -37.31 -25.36 -40.95
CA LEU A 5 -36.34 -25.98 -40.04
C LEU A 5 -35.02 -26.37 -40.73
N LYS A 6 -35.10 -26.88 -41.98
CA LYS A 6 -33.91 -27.23 -42.77
C LYS A 6 -33.08 -25.99 -43.15
N LYS A 7 -33.75 -24.89 -43.50
CA LYS A 7 -33.11 -23.60 -43.83
C LYS A 7 -32.42 -22.97 -42.61
N PHE A 8 -33.05 -23.02 -41.43
CA PHE A 8 -32.47 -22.53 -40.18
C PHE A 8 -31.20 -23.29 -39.76
N ARG A 9 -31.17 -24.63 -39.91
CA ARG A 9 -29.96 -25.44 -39.69
C ARG A 9 -28.85 -25.13 -40.70
N GLN A 10 -29.20 -24.81 -41.95
CA GLN A 10 -28.24 -24.48 -42.99
C GLN A 10 -27.62 -23.09 -42.79
N ASP A 11 -28.39 -22.13 -42.26
CA ASP A 11 -27.90 -20.78 -41.91
C ASP A 11 -26.97 -20.79 -40.69
N LEU A 12 -27.21 -21.67 -39.70
CA LEU A 12 -26.30 -21.88 -38.56
C LEU A 12 -24.96 -22.49 -38.98
N LYS A 13 -24.96 -23.45 -39.92
CA LYS A 13 -23.71 -24.05 -40.46
C LYS A 13 -22.88 -23.08 -41.31
N LYS A 14 -23.50 -22.08 -41.95
CA LYS A 14 -22.81 -21.08 -42.79
C LYS A 14 -22.24 -19.90 -41.99
N LYS A 15 -22.67 -19.70 -40.74
CA LYS A 15 -22.21 -18.60 -39.87
C LYS A 15 -21.11 -18.99 -38.87
N GLY A 16 -20.67 -20.24 -38.86
CA GLY A 16 -19.57 -20.72 -38.01
C GLY A 16 -18.21 -20.34 -38.56
N LYS A 17 -17.85 -19.04 -38.60
CA LYS A 17 -16.44 -18.64 -38.64
C LYS A 17 -15.88 -18.88 -37.24
N GLY A 18 -15.28 -20.05 -37.04
CA GLY A 18 -14.60 -20.39 -35.79
C GLY A 18 -13.39 -19.50 -35.57
N PHE A 19 -13.12 -19.18 -34.31
CA PHE A 19 -11.89 -18.49 -33.89
C PHE A 19 -10.69 -19.38 -34.21
N THR A 20 -9.70 -18.86 -34.94
CA THR A 20 -8.51 -19.65 -35.26
C THR A 20 -7.54 -19.65 -34.09
N LEU A 21 -6.80 -20.74 -33.91
CA LEU A 21 -5.73 -20.80 -32.89
C LEU A 21 -4.66 -19.72 -33.15
N VAL A 22 -4.43 -19.37 -34.42
CA VAL A 22 -3.47 -18.33 -34.81
C VAL A 22 -3.90 -16.95 -34.31
N GLU A 23 -5.19 -16.61 -34.42
CA GLU A 23 -5.73 -15.35 -33.87
C GLU A 23 -5.58 -15.28 -32.35
N LEU A 24 -5.74 -16.41 -31.64
CA LEU A 24 -5.50 -16.45 -30.19
C LEU A 24 -4.01 -16.22 -29.86
N ILE A 25 -3.12 -16.90 -30.59
CA ILE A 25 -1.68 -16.89 -30.33
C ILE A 25 -1.09 -15.50 -30.54
N VAL A 26 -1.48 -14.78 -31.61
CA VAL A 26 -1.00 -13.42 -31.86
C VAL A 26 -1.42 -12.47 -30.72
N VAL A 27 -2.63 -12.60 -30.20
CA VAL A 27 -3.14 -11.75 -29.11
C VAL A 27 -2.35 -11.99 -27.81
N ILE A 28 -2.12 -13.24 -27.42
CA ILE A 28 -1.35 -13.53 -26.19
C ILE A 28 0.11 -13.06 -26.32
N ILE A 29 0.70 -13.11 -27.52
CA ILE A 29 2.06 -12.60 -27.78
C ILE A 29 2.10 -11.08 -27.58
N ILE A 30 1.14 -10.34 -28.14
CA ILE A 30 1.07 -8.88 -27.97
C ILE A 30 0.87 -8.53 -26.49
N ILE A 31 -0.04 -9.21 -25.79
CA ILE A 31 -0.28 -8.99 -24.35
C ILE A 31 1.00 -9.30 -23.55
N ALA A 32 1.73 -10.37 -23.86
CA ALA A 32 2.97 -10.73 -23.17
C ALA A 32 4.04 -9.65 -23.31
N VAL A 33 4.24 -9.10 -24.52
CA VAL A 33 5.20 -8.00 -24.76
C VAL A 33 4.79 -6.74 -23.99
N LEU A 34 3.51 -6.36 -24.03
CA LEU A 34 3.00 -5.20 -23.29
C LEU A 34 3.16 -5.39 -21.78
N ALA A 35 2.81 -6.56 -21.25
CA ALA A 35 2.93 -6.88 -19.83
C ALA A 35 4.39 -6.84 -19.36
N ALA A 36 5.33 -7.35 -20.17
CA ALA A 36 6.75 -7.36 -19.83
C ALA A 36 7.32 -5.96 -19.58
N VAL A 37 6.88 -4.95 -20.34
CA VAL A 37 7.31 -3.56 -20.16
C VAL A 37 6.48 -2.82 -19.10
N ALA A 38 5.17 -3.09 -19.03
CA ALA A 38 4.27 -2.38 -18.13
C ALA A 38 4.43 -2.76 -16.65
N ILE A 39 4.55 -4.06 -16.35
CA ILE A 39 4.63 -4.58 -14.97
C ILE A 39 5.77 -3.95 -14.15
N PRO A 40 7.03 -3.90 -14.60
CA PRO A 40 8.11 -3.34 -13.79
C PRO A 40 7.91 -1.84 -13.50
N SER A 41 7.38 -1.09 -14.46
CA SER A 41 7.04 0.32 -14.24
C SER A 41 6.00 0.47 -13.14
N LEU A 42 4.95 -0.35 -13.18
CA LEU A 42 3.84 -0.30 -12.22
C LEU A 42 4.31 -0.60 -10.80
N VAL A 43 5.18 -1.61 -10.62
CA VAL A 43 5.77 -1.94 -9.30
C VAL A 43 6.57 -0.76 -8.75
N SER A 44 7.40 -0.12 -9.58
CA SER A 44 8.19 1.06 -9.18
C SER A 44 7.32 2.26 -8.78
N PHE A 45 6.24 2.52 -9.51
CA PHE A 45 5.28 3.57 -9.16
C PHE A 45 4.58 3.29 -7.82
N GLN A 46 4.16 2.05 -7.59
CA GLN A 46 3.55 1.64 -6.31
C GLN A 46 4.53 1.78 -5.16
N ASP A 47 5.78 1.36 -5.34
CA ASP A 47 6.87 1.51 -4.37
C ASP A 47 7.09 2.98 -3.99
N THR A 48 7.16 3.87 -4.99
CA THR A 48 7.33 5.31 -4.75
C THR A 48 6.14 5.90 -3.99
N ALA A 49 4.91 5.53 -4.35
CA ALA A 49 3.70 5.99 -3.66
C ALA A 49 3.65 5.48 -2.21
N ARG A 50 4.00 4.21 -1.97
CA ARG A 50 4.07 3.62 -0.62
C ARG A 50 5.13 4.30 0.23
N LYS A 51 6.32 4.51 -0.31
CA LYS A 51 7.40 5.25 0.36
C LYS A 51 6.94 6.65 0.77
N ALA A 52 6.33 7.39 -0.17
CA ALA A 52 5.85 8.74 0.08
C ALA A 52 4.75 8.77 1.17
N ARG A 53 3.84 7.79 1.15
CA ARG A 53 2.79 7.65 2.17
C ARG A 53 3.39 7.41 3.55
N ILE A 54 4.24 6.39 3.72
CA ILE A 54 4.89 6.07 5.00
C ILE A 54 5.70 7.26 5.51
N GLN A 55 6.46 7.93 4.64
CA GLN A 55 7.24 9.09 5.03
C GLN A 55 6.35 10.26 5.49
N SER A 56 5.21 10.48 4.83
CA SER A 56 4.27 11.53 5.22
C SER A 56 3.60 11.22 6.56
N GLU A 57 3.14 9.99 6.75
CA GLU A 57 2.54 9.51 7.99
C GLU A 57 3.55 9.54 9.13
N HIS A 58 4.82 9.18 8.90
CA HIS A 58 5.88 9.30 9.90
C HIS A 58 6.00 10.74 10.43
N ARG A 59 6.01 11.75 9.54
CA ARG A 59 6.06 13.16 9.98
C ARG A 59 4.84 13.57 10.81
N GLN A 60 3.65 13.10 10.44
CA GLN A 60 2.42 13.34 11.21
C GLN A 60 2.52 12.69 12.60
N LEU A 61 3.03 11.47 12.66
CA LEU A 61 3.23 10.75 13.92
C LEU A 61 4.29 11.41 14.81
N VAL A 62 5.38 11.92 14.25
CA VAL A 62 6.39 12.70 15.01
C VAL A 62 5.73 13.91 15.70
N GLN A 63 4.92 14.67 14.95
CA GLN A 63 4.17 15.80 15.53
C GLN A 63 3.17 15.34 16.60
N ALA A 64 2.50 14.21 16.39
CA ALA A 64 1.58 13.63 17.37
C ALA A 64 2.31 13.18 18.64
N VAL A 65 3.50 12.57 18.53
CA VAL A 65 4.35 12.18 19.66
C VAL A 65 4.74 13.41 20.47
N GLN A 66 5.26 14.45 19.81
CA GLN A 66 5.66 15.70 20.48
C GLN A 66 4.46 16.35 21.19
N THR A 67 3.29 16.37 20.56
CA THR A 67 2.06 16.92 21.15
C THR A 67 1.57 16.07 22.34
N TYR A 68 1.60 14.73 22.21
CA TYR A 68 1.24 13.82 23.28
C TYR A 68 2.11 14.06 24.51
N ILE A 69 3.43 14.06 24.35
CA ILE A 69 4.39 14.27 25.43
C ILE A 69 4.20 15.64 26.07
N GLY A 70 4.07 16.70 25.26
CA GLY A 70 3.83 18.06 25.76
C GLY A 70 2.49 18.24 26.48
N SER A 71 1.54 17.32 26.30
CA SER A 71 0.24 17.33 27.01
C SER A 71 0.26 16.55 28.34
N GLN A 72 1.34 15.82 28.63
CA GLN A 72 1.47 15.06 29.88
C GLN A 72 1.78 15.97 31.06
N VAL A 73 1.40 15.53 32.26
CA VAL A 73 1.67 16.24 33.52
C VAL A 73 3.17 16.40 33.77
N ASP A 74 3.95 15.37 33.43
CA ASP A 74 5.40 15.40 33.48
C ASP A 74 5.97 14.96 32.11
N PRO A 75 6.38 15.92 31.26
CA PRO A 75 6.88 15.61 29.92
C PRO A 75 8.27 14.97 29.92
N GLU A 76 9.06 15.08 31.00
CA GLU A 76 10.41 14.51 31.05
C GLU A 76 10.38 12.98 31.28
N THR A 77 9.38 12.50 32.01
CA THR A 77 9.17 11.07 32.29
C THR A 77 8.11 10.42 31.40
N ALA A 78 7.37 11.22 30.64
CA ALA A 78 6.34 10.75 29.72
C ALA A 78 6.89 9.77 28.67
N ASP A 79 6.09 8.74 28.40
CA ASP A 79 6.40 7.72 27.41
C ASP A 79 5.19 7.41 26.53
N VAL A 80 5.44 7.09 25.26
CA VAL A 80 4.38 6.71 24.33
C VAL A 80 4.15 5.20 24.45
N PRO A 81 2.99 4.75 24.98
CA PRO A 81 2.77 3.34 25.28
C PRO A 81 2.43 2.51 24.05
N ASP A 82 1.87 3.11 23.01
CA ASP A 82 1.61 2.47 21.72
C ASP A 82 1.25 3.53 20.68
N ILE A 83 1.32 3.18 19.40
CA ILE A 83 0.91 4.04 18.30
C ILE A 83 -0.57 4.43 18.41
N ASP A 84 -1.44 3.56 18.94
CA ASP A 84 -2.86 3.86 19.09
C ASP A 84 -3.13 4.98 20.11
N ALA A 85 -2.22 5.21 21.06
CA ALA A 85 -2.32 6.33 21.99
C ALA A 85 -2.14 7.69 21.31
N LEU A 86 -1.52 7.73 20.12
CA LEU A 86 -1.32 8.94 19.34
C LEU A 86 -2.55 9.33 18.52
N LYS A 87 -3.57 8.46 18.45
CA LYS A 87 -4.78 8.68 17.66
C LYS A 87 -5.48 10.02 17.93
N PRO A 88 -5.64 10.49 19.18
CA PRO A 88 -6.27 11.79 19.45
C PRO A 88 -5.45 12.99 18.94
N TYR A 89 -4.16 12.79 18.68
CA TYR A 89 -3.19 13.83 18.36
C TYR A 89 -2.84 13.92 16.88
N ILE A 90 -3.44 13.07 16.05
CA ILE A 90 -3.40 13.16 14.59
C ILE A 90 -4.71 13.72 14.05
N ALA A 91 -4.65 14.34 12.87
CA ALA A 91 -5.81 14.93 12.23
C ALA A 91 -6.93 13.89 11.99
N LYS A 92 -8.18 14.29 12.21
CA LYS A 92 -9.34 13.37 12.25
C LYS A 92 -9.54 12.61 10.95
N GLU A 93 -9.24 13.24 9.82
CA GLU A 93 -9.26 12.67 8.48
C GLU A 93 -8.25 11.53 8.28
N SER A 94 -7.14 11.55 9.04
CA SER A 94 -6.08 10.53 8.98
C SER A 94 -6.34 9.33 9.90
N GLN A 95 -7.32 9.42 10.82
CA GLN A 95 -7.54 8.40 11.85
C GLN A 95 -8.24 7.14 11.34
N GLY A 96 -8.96 7.21 10.22
CA GLY A 96 -9.79 6.11 9.70
C GLY A 96 -10.81 5.57 10.72
N SER A 97 -11.50 4.49 10.35
CA SER A 97 -12.36 3.75 11.26
C SER A 97 -11.60 2.55 11.84
N GLY A 98 -11.23 2.60 13.12
CA GLY A 98 -10.54 1.48 13.81
C GLY A 98 -9.31 1.91 14.62
N GLU A 99 -8.47 0.94 14.98
CA GLU A 99 -7.15 1.18 15.60
C GLU A 99 -6.23 1.89 14.59
N LEU A 100 -5.44 2.85 15.08
CA LEU A 100 -4.55 3.64 14.23
C LEU A 100 -3.46 2.76 13.61
N SER A 101 -2.96 1.77 14.36
CA SER A 101 -2.04 0.75 13.90
C SER A 101 -2.50 0.01 12.63
N LYS A 102 -3.83 -0.10 12.42
CA LYS A 102 -4.45 -0.77 11.26
C LYS A 102 -4.84 0.17 10.12
N THR A 103 -4.96 1.47 10.38
CA THR A 103 -5.37 2.46 9.36
C THR A 103 -4.17 3.12 8.67
N LEU A 104 -3.03 3.16 9.35
CA LEU A 104 -1.76 3.63 8.78
C LEU A 104 -1.24 2.70 7.68
N ALA A 105 -0.25 3.18 6.94
CA ALA A 105 0.39 2.44 5.88
C ALA A 105 0.99 1.13 6.41
N ALA A 106 0.84 0.08 5.59
CA ALA A 106 1.44 -1.22 5.85
C ALA A 106 2.71 -1.40 5.02
N ASP A 107 3.70 -2.07 5.63
CA ASP A 107 4.87 -2.57 4.94
C ASP A 107 4.70 -4.07 4.65
N ASN A 108 4.38 -4.41 3.41
CA ASN A 108 4.23 -5.80 2.94
C ASN A 108 3.27 -6.64 3.82
N GLY A 109 2.15 -6.02 4.24
CA GLY A 109 1.14 -6.65 5.08
C GLY A 109 1.41 -6.59 6.59
N LYS A 110 2.50 -5.94 7.01
CA LYS A 110 2.82 -5.66 8.42
C LYS A 110 2.64 -4.18 8.73
N ILE A 111 2.58 -3.83 10.01
CA ILE A 111 2.52 -2.45 10.46
C ILE A 111 3.85 -1.76 10.07
N ALA A 112 3.79 -0.62 9.37
CA ALA A 112 4.98 0.11 8.96
C ALA A 112 5.55 1.02 10.06
N HIS A 113 4.74 1.37 11.06
CA HIS A 113 5.04 2.35 12.09
C HIS A 113 4.97 1.71 13.48
N GLU A 114 6.08 1.73 14.22
CA GLU A 114 6.17 1.10 15.53
C GLU A 114 6.76 2.06 16.55
N VAL A 115 6.26 1.99 17.78
CA VAL A 115 6.79 2.72 18.93
C VAL A 115 7.67 1.78 19.75
N ASN A 116 8.96 2.06 19.80
CA ASN A 116 9.89 1.35 20.66
C ASN A 116 9.99 2.04 22.03
N LYS A 117 9.37 1.43 23.03
CA LYS A 117 9.33 1.92 24.42
C LYS A 117 10.68 1.96 25.10
N THR A 118 11.57 1.01 24.78
CA THR A 118 12.87 0.91 25.46
C THR A 118 13.85 1.95 24.93
N SER A 119 13.78 2.22 23.62
CA SER A 119 14.67 3.19 22.97
C SER A 119 14.06 4.58 22.85
N HIS A 120 12.80 4.77 23.26
CA HIS A 120 12.06 6.02 23.15
C HIS A 120 12.01 6.56 21.71
N LYS A 121 11.78 5.64 20.77
CA LYS A 121 11.84 5.91 19.33
C LYS A 121 10.56 5.53 18.61
N LEU A 122 10.12 6.40 17.73
CA LEU A 122 9.17 6.09 16.67
C LEU A 122 9.95 5.61 15.46
N ILE A 123 9.68 4.38 15.01
CA ILE A 123 10.38 3.74 13.90
C ILE A 123 9.38 3.49 12.78
N SER A 124 9.66 4.01 11.60
CA SER A 124 8.88 3.78 10.39
C SER A 124 9.72 3.04 9.36
N THR A 125 9.30 1.86 8.92
CA THR A 125 10.05 1.05 7.95
C THR A 125 9.29 0.90 6.64
N TYR A 126 10.01 1.03 5.54
CA TYR A 126 9.52 0.80 4.19
C TYR A 126 10.44 -0.20 3.47
N THR A 127 9.87 -1.30 2.99
CA THR A 127 10.58 -2.33 2.22
C THR A 127 10.06 -2.35 0.77
N PRO A 128 10.90 -1.97 -0.22
CA PRO A 128 10.49 -1.94 -1.63
C PRO A 128 10.07 -3.33 -2.13
N ALA A 129 8.93 -3.44 -2.81
CA ALA A 129 8.49 -4.68 -3.45
C ALA A 129 9.36 -5.03 -4.66
N SER A 130 10.03 -4.04 -5.26
CA SER A 130 11.01 -4.20 -6.35
C SER A 130 12.33 -4.86 -5.97
N GLY A 131 12.57 -5.17 -4.68
CA GLY A 131 13.76 -5.91 -4.22
C GLY A 131 14.95 -5.06 -3.77
N GLY A 132 14.69 -3.89 -3.18
CA GLY A 132 15.72 -2.98 -2.64
C GLY A 132 15.99 -3.14 -1.15
N LYS A 133 16.98 -2.39 -0.64
CA LYS A 133 17.23 -2.29 0.81
C LYS A 133 16.06 -1.57 1.49
N PRO A 134 15.61 -2.04 2.67
CA PRO A 134 14.64 -1.30 3.48
C PRO A 134 15.15 0.10 3.83
N ILE A 135 14.23 1.05 3.89
CA ILE A 135 14.47 2.40 4.38
C ILE A 135 13.74 2.53 5.71
N THR A 136 14.45 2.99 6.72
CA THR A 136 13.89 3.21 8.05
C THR A 136 14.08 4.68 8.43
N TRP A 137 13.03 5.27 8.99
CA TRP A 137 13.07 6.57 9.63
C TRP A 137 12.86 6.39 11.12
N GLU A 138 13.72 7.00 11.92
CA GLU A 138 13.64 6.98 13.37
C GLU A 138 13.46 8.39 13.91
N PHE A 139 12.63 8.53 14.92
CA PHE A 139 12.51 9.74 15.70
C PHE A 139 12.60 9.41 17.19
N ASP A 140 13.63 9.91 17.86
CA ASP A 140 13.82 9.81 19.29
C ASP A 140 13.21 11.05 19.97
N TRP A 141 12.16 10.84 20.76
CA TRP A 141 11.45 11.95 21.40
C TRP A 141 12.12 12.49 22.65
N ARG A 142 13.09 11.76 23.22
CA ARG A 142 13.86 12.25 24.39
C ARG A 142 15.01 13.14 23.97
N SER A 143 15.72 12.74 22.91
CA SER A 143 16.79 13.56 22.35
C SER A 143 16.29 14.57 21.31
N ASN A 144 15.00 14.50 20.94
CA ASN A 144 14.38 15.27 19.87
C ASN A 144 15.20 15.21 18.57
N SER A 145 15.67 14.00 18.25
CA SER A 145 16.53 13.73 17.09
C SER A 145 15.81 12.84 16.09
N ALA A 146 16.04 13.08 14.79
CA ALA A 146 15.50 12.28 13.70
C ALA A 146 16.64 11.77 12.81
N SER A 147 16.53 10.54 12.34
CA SER A 147 17.50 9.90 11.43
C SER A 147 16.83 9.05 10.37
#